data_AF-A0A382AQF5-F1
#
_entry.id   AF-A0A382AQF5-F1
#
_cell.length_a   1.000
_cell.length_b   1.000
_cell.length_c   1.000
_cell.angle_alpha   90.00
_cell.angle_beta   90.00
_cell.angle_gamma   90.00
#
_symmetry.space_group_name_H-M   'P 1'
#
loop_
_entity.id
_entity.type
_entity.pdbx_description
1 polymer ?
#
loop_
_entity_poly.entity_id
_entity_poly.type
_entity_poly.pdbx_seq_one_letter_code
_entity_poly.pdbx_strand_id
1 'polypeptide(L)'
;GIVTVTTHTGVGASTFGRHPADSIERIKEGVGRTLTDLPDTTLQPMPKPYTLEIRYRIPLDAYAASFYPGAVLMSDDTVRVETGEWFEVLRALQFLK
;
A
#
# COMPACT_ATOMS: atom_id res chain seq x y z
N GLY A 1 -2.34 -18.17 4.43
CA GLY A 1 -2.60 -16.90 5.16
C GLY A 1 -1.32 -16.08 5.23
N ILE A 2 -1.39 -14.78 5.52
CA ILE A 2 -0.19 -13.92 5.62
C ILE A 2 0.39 -14.03 7.03
N VAL A 3 1.68 -14.37 7.15
CA VAL A 3 2.42 -14.34 8.42
C VAL A 3 3.13 -13.01 8.55
N THR A 4 2.96 -12.34 9.70
CA THR A 4 3.58 -11.04 9.99
C THR A 4 4.33 -11.08 11.32
N VAL A 5 5.35 -10.23 11.45
CA VAL A 5 6.12 -10.07 12.68
C VAL A 5 6.12 -8.60 13.09
N THR A 6 5.51 -8.29 14.22
CA THR A 6 5.50 -6.94 14.79
C THR A 6 6.88 -6.59 15.35
N THR A 7 7.56 -5.61 14.73
CA THR A 7 8.87 -5.11 15.17
C THR A 7 8.78 -3.94 16.13
N HIS A 8 7.67 -3.21 16.11
CA HIS A 8 7.40 -2.09 17.01
C HIS A 8 5.89 -1.86 17.14
N THR A 9 5.50 -1.07 18.14
CA THR A 9 4.12 -0.63 18.35
C THR A 9 4.10 0.89 18.49
N GLY A 10 3.17 1.54 17.79
CA GLY A 10 2.99 2.99 17.90
C GLY A 10 2.35 3.37 19.24
N VAL A 11 2.87 4.42 19.89
CA VAL A 11 2.36 4.98 21.13
C VAL A 11 2.31 6.51 20.97
N GLY A 12 1.15 7.04 20.60
CA GLY A 12 1.01 8.46 20.25
C GLY A 12 1.93 8.84 19.10
N ALA A 13 2.72 9.90 19.27
CA ALA A 13 3.75 10.34 18.32
C ALA A 13 5.10 9.61 18.48
N SER A 14 5.16 8.51 19.24
CA SER A 14 6.36 7.72 19.50
C SER A 14 6.16 6.25 19.14
N THR A 15 7.22 5.46 19.23
CA THR A 15 7.16 4.00 19.04
C THR A 15 7.88 3.27 20.17
N PHE A 16 7.37 2.10 20.54
CA PHE A 16 8.06 1.14 21.38
C PHE A 16 8.62 0.03 20.49
N GLY A 17 9.95 -0.05 20.40
CA GLY A 17 10.66 -1.00 19.57
C GLY A 17 10.93 -2.31 20.31
N ARG A 18 10.78 -3.43 19.60
CA ARG A 18 11.33 -4.72 20.04
C ARG A 18 12.86 -4.68 19.92
N HIS A 19 13.55 -5.42 20.79
CA HIS A 19 14.99 -5.58 20.68
C HIS A 19 15.36 -6.16 19.28
N PRO A 20 16.37 -5.61 18.57
CA PRO A 20 16.65 -6.01 17.18
C PRO A 20 16.93 -7.50 17.00
N ALA A 21 17.62 -8.13 17.96
CA ALA A 21 17.93 -9.56 17.87
C ALA A 21 16.65 -10.41 17.84
N ASP A 22 15.69 -10.12 18.72
CA ASP A 22 14.41 -10.82 18.81
C ASP A 22 13.56 -10.61 17.54
N SER A 23 13.63 -9.42 16.94
CA SER A 23 12.97 -9.15 15.67
C SER A 23 13.56 -9.99 14.54
N ILE A 24 14.89 -10.06 14.44
CA ILE A 24 15.57 -10.86 13.43
C ILE A 24 15.23 -12.35 13.59
N GLU A 25 15.27 -12.87 14.81
CA GLU A 25 14.94 -14.26 15.11
C GLU A 25 13.50 -14.60 14.70
N ARG A 26 12.53 -13.80 15.13
CA ARG A 26 11.12 -14.02 14.78
C ARG A 26 10.82 -13.90 13.29
N ILE A 27 11.52 -13.00 12.59
CA ILE A 27 11.40 -12.91 11.12
C ILE A 27 11.91 -14.20 10.47
N LYS A 28 13.07 -14.70 10.89
CA LYS A 28 13.62 -15.97 10.38
C LYS A 28 12.68 -17.14 10.62
N GLU A 29 12.14 -17.27 11.83
CA GLU A 29 11.17 -18.31 12.18
C GLU A 29 9.88 -18.19 11.36
N GLY A 30 9.33 -16.98 11.25
CA GLY A 30 8.11 -16.71 10.50
C GLY A 30 8.25 -17.04 9.02
N VAL A 31 9.37 -16.64 8.41
CA VAL A 31 9.69 -16.97 7.02
C VAL A 31 9.85 -18.49 6.86
N GLY A 32 10.66 -19.12 7.72
CA GLY A 32 10.90 -20.57 7.66
C GLY A 32 9.61 -21.37 7.69
N ARG A 33 8.74 -21.10 8.67
CA ARG A 33 7.43 -21.76 8.79
C ARG A 33 6.55 -21.55 7.57
N THR A 34 6.51 -20.33 7.03
CA THR A 34 5.64 -19.99 5.88
C THR A 34 6.10 -20.69 4.61
N LEU A 35 7.41 -20.86 4.43
CA LEU A 35 7.96 -21.54 3.26
C LEU A 35 7.81 -23.07 3.34
N THR A 36 7.82 -23.65 4.54
CA THR A 36 7.61 -25.10 4.71
C THR A 36 6.19 -25.54 4.38
N ASP A 37 5.21 -24.70 4.69
CA ASP A 37 3.78 -25.00 4.55
C ASP A 37 3.12 -24.06 3.52
N LEU A 38 3.85 -23.78 2.44
CA LEU A 38 3.39 -22.88 1.39
C LEU A 38 2.24 -23.57 0.64
N PRO A 39 0.99 -23.08 0.75
CA PRO A 39 -0.09 -23.68 -0.01
C PRO A 39 0.19 -23.48 -1.50
N ASP A 40 -0.17 -24.49 -2.31
CA ASP A 40 -0.19 -24.37 -3.77
C ASP A 40 -1.35 -23.45 -4.19
N THR A 41 -1.20 -22.17 -3.84
CA THR A 41 -2.15 -21.12 -4.13
C THR A 41 -1.58 -20.32 -5.28
N THR A 42 -2.13 -20.54 -6.46
CA THR A 42 -1.94 -19.64 -7.60
C THR A 42 -2.34 -18.23 -7.16
N LEU A 43 -1.43 -17.27 -7.34
CA LEU A 43 -1.76 -15.85 -7.18
C LEU A 43 -2.97 -15.56 -8.07
N GLN A 44 -4.08 -15.12 -7.48
CA GLN A 44 -5.25 -14.77 -8.26
C GLN A 44 -4.91 -13.58 -9.16
N PRO A 45 -5.31 -13.60 -10.44
CA PRO A 45 -5.15 -12.45 -11.30
C PRO A 45 -5.95 -11.29 -10.73
N MET A 46 -5.31 -10.12 -10.65
CA MET A 46 -6.00 -8.93 -10.17
C MET A 46 -7.03 -8.49 -11.23
N PRO A 47 -8.28 -8.17 -10.84
CA PRO A 47 -9.31 -7.78 -11.80
C PRO A 47 -8.95 -6.45 -12.46
N LYS A 48 -9.01 -6.42 -13.80
CA LYS A 48 -8.88 -5.20 -14.63
C LYS A 48 -10.27 -4.74 -15.09
N PRO A 49 -10.50 -3.43 -15.31
CA PRO A 49 -9.56 -2.32 -15.13
C PRO A 49 -9.35 -1.95 -13.66
N TYR A 50 -8.30 -1.18 -13.39
CA TYR A 50 -7.97 -0.63 -12.07
C TYR A 50 -8.51 0.78 -11.93
N THR A 51 -9.07 1.07 -10.76
CA THR A 51 -9.50 2.41 -10.36
C THR A 51 -8.74 2.81 -9.11
N LEU A 52 -7.91 3.86 -9.21
CA LEU A 52 -7.22 4.48 -8.09
C LEU A 52 -8.00 5.72 -7.65
N GLU A 53 -8.39 5.77 -6.39
CA GLU A 53 -8.99 6.96 -5.77
C GLU A 53 -8.11 7.47 -4.64
N ILE A 54 -7.76 8.75 -4.69
CA ILE A 54 -6.98 9.41 -3.65
C ILE A 54 -7.82 10.54 -3.09
N ARG A 55 -8.13 10.44 -1.80
CA ARG A 55 -8.78 11.50 -1.03
C ARG A 55 -7.73 12.29 -0.27
N TYR A 56 -7.70 13.59 -0.53
CA TYR A 56 -6.76 14.54 0.05
C TYR A 56 -7.38 15.19 1.28
N ARG A 57 -6.52 15.51 2.25
CA ARG A 57 -6.95 16.24 3.45
C ARG A 57 -7.24 17.72 3.15
N ILE A 58 -6.56 18.29 2.16
CA ILE A 58 -6.72 19.69 1.74
C ILE A 58 -7.28 19.69 0.31
N PRO A 59 -8.46 20.30 0.07
CA PRO A 59 -9.08 20.35 -1.26
C PRO A 59 -8.19 20.95 -2.37
N LEU A 60 -7.34 21.92 -2.02
CA LEU A 60 -6.39 22.52 -2.97
C LEU A 60 -5.35 21.52 -3.48
N ASP A 61 -4.95 20.54 -2.65
CA ASP A 61 -4.03 19.48 -3.07
C ASP A 61 -4.72 18.55 -4.07
N ALA A 62 -6.00 18.21 -3.85
CA ALA A 62 -6.80 17.45 -4.81
C ALA A 62 -6.95 18.19 -6.14
N TYR A 63 -7.22 19.49 -6.09
CA TYR A 63 -7.29 20.33 -7.29
C TYR A 63 -5.97 20.32 -8.07
N ALA A 64 -4.83 20.51 -7.41
CA ALA A 64 -3.52 20.45 -8.05
C ALA A 64 -3.21 19.05 -8.62
N ALA A 65 -3.54 18.00 -7.87
CA ALA A 65 -3.38 16.60 -8.27
C ALA A 65 -4.23 16.24 -9.49
N SER A 66 -5.38 16.89 -9.69
CA SER A 66 -6.25 16.64 -10.85
C SER A 66 -5.61 16.99 -12.20
N PHE A 67 -4.51 17.76 -12.21
CA PHE A 67 -3.75 18.06 -13.43
C PHE A 67 -2.83 16.93 -13.90
N TYR A 68 -2.70 15.85 -13.13
CA TYR A 68 -1.99 14.67 -13.58
C TYR A 68 -2.68 14.07 -14.83
N PRO A 69 -1.94 13.65 -15.87
CA PRO A 69 -2.56 13.08 -17.07
C PRO A 69 -3.46 11.89 -16.77
N GLY A 70 -4.73 11.97 -17.19
CA GLY A 70 -5.73 10.93 -16.95
C GLY A 70 -6.36 10.94 -15.57
N ALA A 71 -6.03 11.91 -14.72
CA ALA A 71 -6.73 12.16 -13.47
C ALA A 71 -8.04 12.93 -13.71
N VAL A 72 -9.05 12.62 -12.90
CA VAL A 72 -10.35 13.29 -12.87
C VAL A 72 -10.65 13.70 -11.44
N LEU A 73 -11.00 14.97 -11.23
CA LEU A 73 -11.49 15.46 -9.94
C LEU A 73 -12.94 15.00 -9.75
N MET A 74 -13.16 14.06 -8.84
CA MET A 74 -14.47 13.46 -8.58
C MET A 74 -15.30 14.28 -7.58
N SER A 75 -14.61 14.93 -6.65
CA SER A 75 -15.13 15.89 -5.66
C SER A 75 -14.02 16.87 -5.31
N ASP A 76 -14.34 17.92 -4.55
CA ASP A 76 -13.39 18.95 -4.14
C ASP A 76 -12.13 18.40 -3.45
N ASP A 77 -12.18 17.19 -2.88
CA ASP A 77 -11.11 16.54 -2.12
C ASP A 77 -10.64 15.19 -2.71
N THR A 78 -11.20 14.71 -3.82
CA THR A 78 -10.93 13.35 -4.31
C THR A 78 -10.59 13.32 -5.79
N VAL A 79 -9.46 12.70 -6.13
CA VAL A 79 -9.00 12.48 -7.51
C VAL A 79 -9.07 11.00 -7.85
N ARG A 80 -9.52 10.68 -9.06
CA ARG A 80 -9.58 9.33 -9.61
C ARG A 80 -8.68 9.19 -10.83
N VAL A 81 -8.01 8.04 -10.96
CA VAL A 81 -7.31 7.60 -12.16
C VAL A 81 -7.78 6.19 -12.52
N GLU A 82 -8.16 5.98 -13.78
CA GLU A 82 -8.56 4.66 -14.30
C GLU A 82 -7.53 4.15 -15.31
N THR A 83 -7.15 2.88 -15.19
CA THR A 83 -6.11 2.29 -16.05
C THR A 83 -6.24 0.77 -16.17
N GLY A 84 -5.86 0.20 -17.31
CA GLY A 84 -5.74 -1.25 -17.50
C GLY A 84 -4.43 -1.85 -16.98
N GLU A 85 -3.45 -1.02 -16.62
CA GLU A 85 -2.09 -1.45 -16.28
C GLU A 85 -1.73 -1.10 -14.85
N TRP A 86 -1.35 -2.10 -14.05
CA TRP A 86 -1.05 -1.91 -12.61
C TRP A 86 0.12 -0.96 -12.39
N PHE A 87 1.10 -0.97 -13.30
CA PHE A 87 2.24 -0.08 -13.20
C PHE A 87 1.87 1.40 -13.36
N GLU A 88 0.77 1.71 -14.06
CA GLU A 88 0.26 3.08 -14.14
C GLU A 88 -0.36 3.53 -12.81
N VAL A 89 -0.95 2.62 -12.03
CA VAL A 89 -1.41 2.93 -10.66
C VAL A 89 -0.21 3.29 -9.77
N LEU A 90 0.87 2.51 -9.83
CA LEU A 90 2.10 2.78 -9.07
C LEU A 90 2.74 4.10 -9.50
N ARG A 91 2.76 4.40 -10.80
CA ARG A 91 3.24 5.68 -11.32
C ARG A 91 2.39 6.83 -10.80
N ALA A 92 1.06 6.73 -10.87
CA ALA A 92 0.16 7.75 -10.35
C ALA A 92 0.41 8.02 -8.86
N LEU A 93 0.51 6.98 -8.03
CA LEU A 93 0.83 7.11 -6.59
C LEU A 93 2.17 7.81 -6.31
N GLN A 94 3.13 7.74 -7.23
CA GLN A 94 4.43 8.41 -7.07
C GLN A 94 4.33 9.93 -7.30
N PHE A 95 3.41 10.38 -8.15
CA PHE A 95 3.26 11.79 -8.53
C PHE A 95 2.12 12.50 -7.83
N LEU A 96 1.05 11.78 -7.47
CA LEU A 96 -0.12 12.26 -6.76
C LEU A 96 0.13 12.20 -5.24
N LYS A 97 0.37 13.35 -4.59
CA LYS A 97 0.77 13.47 -3.18
C LYS A 97 -0.26 14.18 -2.33
#